data_AF-A0A951ZID9-F1
#
_entry.id   AF-A0A951ZID9-F1
#
_cell.length_a   1.000
_cell.length_b   1.000
_cell.length_c   1.000
_cell.angle_alpha   90.00
_cell.angle_beta   90.00
_cell.angle_gamma   90.00
#
_symmetry.space_group_name_H-M   'P 1'
#
loop_
_entity.id
_entity.type
_entity.pdbx_description
1 polymer ?
#
loop_
_entity_poly.entity_id
_entity_poly.type
_entity_poly.pdbx_seq_one_letter_code
_entity_poly.pdbx_strand_id
1 'polypeptide(L)' 'DAQLPDTGFGLERERQLSPIFIAGTDYGTRASTLVEQGGDGALRLVELGFGAGGRASGRSAWHHRRGEGWRPGREG' A
#
# COMPACT_ATOMS: atom_id res chain seq x y z
N ASP A 1 8.18 -22.76 4.39
CA ASP A 1 7.47 -23.19 5.62
C ASP A 1 8.32 -23.06 6.89
N ALA A 2 9.48 -23.73 7.01
CA ALA A 2 10.36 -23.60 8.19
C ALA A 2 11.09 -22.25 8.36
N GLN A 3 10.72 -21.23 7.58
CA GLN A 3 11.28 -19.87 7.62
C GLN A 3 10.26 -18.82 8.08
N LEU A 4 9.03 -19.24 8.36
CA LEU A 4 8.02 -18.33 8.89
C LEU A 4 8.35 -18.02 10.36
N PRO A 5 8.24 -16.75 10.78
CA PRO A 5 8.43 -16.38 12.17
C PRO A 5 7.32 -17.02 13.02
N ASP A 6 7.68 -17.58 14.18
CA ASP A 6 6.69 -18.00 15.18
C ASP A 6 6.09 -16.75 15.82
N THR A 7 4.98 -16.30 15.25
CA THR A 7 4.25 -15.09 15.65
C THR A 7 3.11 -15.38 16.61
N GLY A 8 2.89 -16.66 16.94
CA GLY A 8 1.76 -17.11 17.75
C GLY A 8 0.43 -17.22 17.00
N PHE A 9 0.42 -17.05 15.66
CA PHE A 9 -0.80 -17.11 14.85
C PHE A 9 -1.14 -18.51 14.30
N GLY A 10 -0.27 -19.50 14.52
CA GLY A 10 -0.39 -20.84 13.96
C GLY A 10 -0.02 -20.87 12.47
N LEU A 11 0.61 -21.97 12.04
CA LEU A 11 1.31 -22.06 10.75
C LEU A 11 0.44 -21.72 9.52
N GLU A 12 -0.85 -22.06 9.55
CA GLU A 12 -1.77 -21.76 8.44
C GLU A 12 -2.00 -20.25 8.27
N ARG A 13 -2.17 -19.53 9.38
CA ARG A 13 -2.34 -18.07 9.38
C ARG A 13 -1.02 -17.36 9.09
N GLU A 14 0.10 -17.87 9.58
CA GLU A 14 1.42 -17.34 9.23
C GLU A 14 1.69 -17.41 7.73
N ARG A 15 1.28 -18.51 7.06
CA ARG A 15 1.35 -18.61 5.60
C ARG A 15 0.46 -17.58 4.91
N GLN A 16 -0.77 -17.37 5.39
CA GLN A 16 -1.70 -16.38 4.83
C GLN A 16 -1.21 -14.93 4.99
N LEU A 17 -0.47 -14.64 6.06
CA LEU A 17 0.01 -13.29 6.40
C LEU A 17 1.41 -12.97 5.88
N SER A 18 2.18 -13.98 5.47
CA SER A 18 3.53 -13.82 4.94
C SER A 18 3.67 -13.08 3.60
N PRO A 19 2.68 -13.06 2.68
CA PRO A 19 2.82 -12.34 1.43
C PRO A 19 2.87 -10.82 1.64
N ILE A 20 3.68 -10.14 0.82
CA ILE A 20 3.73 -8.67 0.78
C ILE A 20 2.37 -8.04 0.44
N PHE A 21 1.53 -8.78 -0.27
CA PHE A 21 0.16 -8.40 -0.60
C PHE A 21 -0.79 -9.56 -0.31
N ILE A 22 -1.77 -9.34 0.56
CA ILE A 22 -2.70 -10.37 1.01
C ILE A 22 -4.05 -10.14 0.31
N ALA A 23 -4.40 -11.00 -0.64
CA ALA A 23 -5.64 -10.89 -1.42
C ALA A 23 -6.81 -11.65 -0.78
N GLY A 24 -7.12 -11.38 0.48
CA GLY A 24 -8.22 -12.06 1.18
C GLY A 24 -9.56 -11.30 1.15
N THR A 25 -10.63 -12.06 1.34
CA THR A 25 -12.00 -11.54 1.43
C THR A 25 -12.18 -10.82 2.77
N ASP A 26 -11.95 -11.52 3.88
CA ASP A 26 -12.16 -11.02 5.24
C ASP A 26 -10.97 -10.20 5.76
N TYR A 27 -9.75 -10.60 5.39
CA TYR A 27 -8.52 -9.89 5.74
C TYR A 27 -7.59 -9.81 4.53
N GLY A 28 -7.12 -8.61 4.22
CA GLY A 28 -6.23 -8.40 3.08
C GLY A 28 -5.67 -6.98 3.02
N THR A 29 -4.68 -6.79 2.15
CA THR A 29 -4.08 -5.48 1.89
C THR A 29 -5.12 -4.56 1.23
N ARG A 30 -5.51 -3.48 1.92
CA ARG A 30 -6.54 -2.54 1.43
C ARG A 30 -5.98 -1.33 0.70
N ALA A 31 -4.71 -1.03 0.91
CA ALA A 31 -4.03 0.05 0.23
C ALA A 31 -2.55 -0.29 -0.02
N SER A 32 -1.97 0.33 -1.05
CA SER A 32 -0.53 0.37 -1.27
C SER A 32 -0.12 1.79 -1.63
N THR A 33 0.90 2.30 -0.95
CA THR A 33 1.36 3.68 -1.10
C THR A 33 2.74 3.73 -1.74
N LEU A 34 2.87 4.52 -2.80
CA LEU A 34 4.13 4.88 -3.44
C LEU A 34 4.47 6.33 -3.09
N VAL A 35 5.71 6.56 -2.66
CA VAL A 35 6.26 7.90 -2.43
C VAL A 35 7.47 8.08 -3.33
N GLU A 36 7.42 9.10 -4.18
CA GLU A 36 8.53 9.52 -5.04
C GLU A 36 9.05 10.87 -4.54
N GLN A 37 10.37 11.02 -4.43
CA GLN A 37 11.02 12.29 -4.09
C GLN A 37 11.90 12.74 -5.24
N GLY A 38 11.63 13.94 -5.76
CA GLY A 38 12.45 14.61 -6.76
C GLY A 38 13.72 15.21 -6.15
N GLY A 39 14.73 15.48 -7.00
CA GLY A 39 15.99 16.10 -6.56
C GLY A 39 15.85 17.53 -6.04
N ASP A 40 14.74 18.21 -6.36
CA ASP A 40 14.34 19.51 -5.81
C ASP A 40 13.61 19.40 -4.46
N GLY A 41 13.42 18.19 -3.95
CA GLY A 41 12.68 17.91 -2.73
C GLY A 41 11.16 17.90 -2.89
N ALA A 42 10.64 17.97 -4.12
CA ALA A 42 9.22 17.75 -4.36
C ALA A 42 8.84 16.29 -4.05
N LEU A 43 7.67 16.08 -3.46
CA LEU A 43 7.12 14.77 -3.17
C LEU A 43 5.91 14.50 -4.05
N ARG A 44 5.83 13.27 -4.55
CA ARG A 44 4.61 12.71 -5.15
C ARG A 44 4.21 11.48 -4.36
N LEU A 45 2.97 11.48 -3.87
CA LEU A 45 2.38 10.37 -3.16
C LEU A 45 1.28 9.79 -4.04
N VAL A 46 1.29 8.48 -4.23
CA VAL A 46 0.26 7.75 -4.96
C VAL A 46 -0.25 6.64 -4.07
N GLU A 47 -1.55 6.53 -3.91
CA GLU A 47 -2.20 5.45 -3.20
C GLU A 47 -3.07 4.65 -4.16
N LEU A 48 -2.91 3.32 -4.12
CA LEU A 48 -3.75 2.36 -4.80
C LEU A 48 -4.65 1.69 -3.76
N GLY A 49 -5.96 1.71 -3.97
CA GLY A 49 -6.95 1.07 -3.10
C GLY A 49 -7.38 -0.30 -3.61
N PHE A 50 -7.64 -1.23 -2.69
CA PHE A 50 -8.09 -2.59 -2.97
C PHE A 50 -9.24 -3.02 -2.04
N GLY A 51 -10.31 -3.54 -2.63
CA GLY A 51 -11.44 -4.16 -1.95
C GLY A 51 -11.24 -5.65 -1.66
N ALA A 52 -12.35 -6.35 -1.38
CA ALA A 52 -12.36 -7.79 -1.11
C ALA A 52 -11.68 -8.59 -2.24
N GLY A 53 -10.89 -9.60 -1.86
CA GLY A 53 -10.14 -10.43 -2.82
C GLY A 53 -9.03 -9.67 -3.56
N GLY A 54 -8.61 -8.49 -3.07
CA GLY A 54 -7.58 -7.67 -3.73
C GLY A 54 -8.09 -6.93 -4.96
N ARG A 55 -9.41 -6.78 -5.16
CA ARG A 55 -9.96 -6.09 -6.32
C ARG A 55 -9.65 -4.59 -6.28
N ALA A 56 -8.98 -4.06 -7.29
CA ALA A 56 -8.69 -2.62 -7.37
C ALA A 56 -9.98 -1.78 -7.20
N SER A 57 -9.93 -0.81 -6.29
CA SER A 57 -11.08 0.05 -5.94
C SER A 57 -10.87 1.51 -6.26
N GLY A 58 -9.63 1.94 -6.50
CA GLY A 58 -9.33 3.32 -6.88
C GLY A 58 -7.86 3.64 -6.81
N ARG A 59 -7.54 4.84 -7.27
CA ARG A 59 -6.23 5.44 -7.18
C ARG A 59 -6.39 6.90 -6.73
N SER A 60 -5.49 7.36 -5.90
CA SER A 60 -5.41 8.77 -5.52
C SER A 60 -3.97 9.21 -5.57
N ALA A 61 -3.75 10.47 -5.94
CA ALA A 61 -2.42 11.03 -6.07
C ALA A 61 -2.37 12.43 -5.48
N TRP A 62 -1.24 12.76 -4.87
CA TRP A 62 -0.97 14.07 -4.29
C TRP A 62 0.45 14.48 -4.61
N HIS A 63 0.67 15.79 -4.69
CA HIS A 63 1.99 16.38 -4.78
C HIS A 63 2.19 17.41 -3.67
N HIS A 64 3.43 17.51 -3.21
CA HIS A 64 3.85 18.49 -2.22
C HIS A 64 5.18 19.09 -2.63
N ARG A 65 5.33 20.39 -2.41
CA ARG A 65 6.61 21.10 -2.52
C ARG A 65 6.90 21.81 -1.22
N ARG A 66 8.17 21.96 -0.87
CA ARG A 66 8.58 22.77 0.28
C ARG A 66 7.99 24.17 0.19
N GLY A 67 7.38 24.63 1.29
CA GLY A 67 6.71 25.94 1.34
C GLY A 67 5.30 25.96 0.75
N GLU A 68 4.83 24.86 0.14
CA GLU A 68 3.47 24.69 -0.35
C GLU A 68 2.73 23.58 0.42
N GLY A 69 1.40 23.62 0.46
CA GLY A 69 0.59 22.52 0.98
C GLY A 69 0.51 21.32 0.03
N TRP A 70 -0.09 20.23 0.48
CA TRP A 70 -0.45 19.10 -0.38
C TRP A 70 -1.54 19.52 -1.37
N ARG A 71 -1.40 19.06 -2.61
CA ARG A 71 -2.38 19.32 -3.68
C ARG A 71 -2.71 18.00 -4.39
N PRO A 72 -3.97 17.81 -4.83
CA PRO A 72 -4.32 16.66 -5.67
C PRO A 72 -3.46 16.61 -6.93
N GLY A 73 -2.87 15.45 -7.22
CA GLY A 73 -2.21 15.20 -8.51
C GLY A 73 -3.26 15.11 -9.60
N ARG A 74 -3.04 15.78 -10.74
CA ARG A 74 -3.91 15.58 -11.91
C ARG A 74 -3.65 14.19 -12.46
N GLU A 75 -4.71 13.41 -12.69
CA GLU A 75 -4.61 12.19 -13.47
C GLU A 75 -4.20 12.59 -14.89
N GLY A 76 -3.07 12.03 -15.36
CA GLY A 76 -2.61 12.18 -16.73
C GLY A 76 -3.09 11.02 -17.57
#